data_AF-A0A0C2FP20-F1
#
_entry.id   AF-A0A0C2FP20-F1
#
_cell.length_a   1.000
_cell.length_b   1.000
_cell.length_c   1.000
_cell.angle_alpha   90.00
_cell.angle_beta   90.00
_cell.angle_gamma   90.00
#
_symmetry.space_group_name_H-M   'P 1'
#
loop_
_entity.id
_entity.type
_entity.pdbx_description
1 polymer ?
#
loop_
_entity_poly.entity_id
_entity_poly.type
_entity_poly.pdbx_seq_one_letter_code
_entity_poly.pdbx_strand_id
1 'polypeptide(L)'
;MAFKTAFINLSGPPPPPPCGLPPFMDKLPTDAQIKLQHIWRSYKQGADCSNEHHQTRQILDSLPTEVRSEIFKHGPHPPPPFGH
;
A
#
# COMPACT_ATOMS: atom_id res chain seq x y z
N MET A 1 22.38 -30.54 0.58
CA MET A 1 22.75 -29.56 -0.45
C MET A 1 22.50 -28.19 0.15
N ALA A 2 23.57 -27.41 0.35
CA ALA A 2 23.55 -26.13 1.03
C ALA A 2 23.73 -25.00 0.01
N PHE A 3 22.76 -24.08 -0.05
CA PHE A 3 22.91 -22.77 -0.70
C PHE A 3 21.84 -21.86 -0.08
N LYS A 4 22.19 -21.17 1.01
CA LYS A 4 22.79 -19.83 1.05
C LYS A 4 21.70 -18.81 1.44
N THR A 5 21.50 -18.69 2.74
CA THR A 5 20.91 -17.52 3.38
C THR A 5 21.64 -16.27 2.91
N ALA A 6 21.00 -15.50 2.04
CA ALA A 6 21.47 -14.17 1.67
C ALA A 6 21.00 -13.20 2.77
N PHE A 7 21.87 -13.02 3.77
CA PHE A 7 21.85 -11.84 4.62
C PHE A 7 22.17 -10.62 3.73
N ILE A 8 21.13 -9.97 3.20
CA ILE A 8 21.28 -8.73 2.45
C ILE A 8 21.11 -7.52 3.39
N ASN A 9 22.18 -6.73 3.43
CA ASN A 9 22.33 -5.38 3.97
C ASN A 9 21.01 -4.56 4.05
N LEU A 10 20.58 -4.17 5.25
CA LEU A 10 19.36 -3.38 5.53
C LEU A 10 19.63 -1.87 5.66
N SER A 11 20.28 -1.27 4.67
CA SER A 11 20.56 0.18 4.62
C SER A 11 20.14 0.83 3.29
N GLY A 12 19.23 0.18 2.55
CA GLY A 12 18.55 0.76 1.39
C GLY A 12 17.17 1.33 1.77
N PRO A 13 16.62 2.25 0.97
CA PRO A 13 15.22 2.66 1.11
C PRO A 13 14.32 1.41 1.09
N PRO A 14 13.19 1.43 1.84
CA PRO A 14 12.30 0.28 1.92
C PRO A 14 11.91 -0.17 0.50
N PRO A 15 11.88 -1.49 0.24
CA PRO A 15 11.46 -2.01 -1.05
C PRO A 15 10.09 -1.43 -1.41
N PRO A 16 9.82 -1.16 -2.70
CA PRO A 16 8.54 -0.65 -3.13
C PRO A 16 7.43 -1.59 -2.63
N PRO A 17 6.27 -1.03 -2.24
CA PRO A 17 5.16 -1.84 -1.78
C PRO A 17 4.81 -2.88 -2.87
N PRO A 18 4.54 -4.13 -2.48
CA PRO A 18 4.21 -5.17 -3.43
C PRO A 18 2.93 -4.78 -4.17
N CYS A 19 2.92 -4.95 -5.49
CA CYS A 19 1.72 -4.80 -6.29
C CYS A 19 0.69 -5.86 -5.87
N GLY A 20 -0.48 -5.41 -5.42
CA GLY A 20 -1.59 -6.28 -5.07
C GLY A 20 -2.51 -5.64 -4.04
N LEU A 21 -3.50 -6.42 -3.63
CA LEU A 21 -4.41 -6.04 -2.55
C LEU A 21 -3.62 -5.72 -1.27
N PRO A 22 -3.85 -4.55 -0.63
CA PRO A 22 -3.12 -4.19 0.57
C PRO A 22 -3.46 -5.13 1.74
N PRO A 23 -2.50 -5.45 2.62
CA PRO A 23 -2.71 -6.38 3.73
C PRO A 23 -3.70 -5.87 4.78
N PHE A 24 -3.95 -4.56 4.82
CA PHE A 24 -4.90 -3.90 5.72
C PHE A 24 -6.31 -3.77 5.15
N MET A 25 -6.62 -4.46 4.05
CA MET A 25 -7.95 -4.46 3.43
C MET A 25 -9.07 -4.76 4.44
N ASP A 26 -8.84 -5.71 5.34
CA ASP A 26 -9.77 -6.10 6.42
C ASP A 26 -10.13 -4.94 7.38
N LYS A 27 -9.23 -3.95 7.52
CA LYS A 27 -9.42 -2.79 8.41
C LYS A 27 -10.19 -1.65 7.76
N LEU A 28 -10.46 -1.74 6.45
CA LEU A 28 -11.20 -0.73 5.71
C LEU A 28 -12.71 -0.94 5.82
N PRO A 29 -13.52 0.12 5.73
CA PRO A 29 -14.97 -0.01 5.61
C PRO A 29 -15.33 -0.74 4.31
N THR A 30 -16.47 -1.43 4.31
CA THR A 30 -16.96 -2.24 3.18
C THR A 30 -16.93 -1.50 1.84
N ASP A 31 -17.27 -0.21 1.83
CA ASP A 31 -17.19 0.64 0.63
C ASP A 31 -15.77 0.70 0.03
N ALA A 32 -14.77 1.02 0.85
CA ALA A 32 -13.38 1.10 0.40
C ALA A 32 -12.84 -0.28 -0.01
N GLN A 33 -13.23 -1.34 0.70
CA GLN A 33 -12.86 -2.70 0.30
C GLN A 33 -13.38 -3.04 -1.10
N ILE A 34 -14.66 -2.78 -1.39
CA ILE A 34 -15.24 -3.05 -2.71
C ILE A 34 -14.51 -2.27 -3.81
N LYS A 35 -14.21 -0.98 -3.56
CA LYS A 35 -13.49 -0.13 -4.52
C LYS A 35 -12.08 -0.64 -4.79
N LEU A 36 -11.34 -1.02 -3.75
CA LEU A 36 -10.00 -1.59 -3.90
C LEU A 36 -10.06 -2.93 -4.63
N GLN A 37 -11.00 -3.82 -4.28
CA GLN A 37 -11.17 -5.07 -5.03
C GLN A 37 -11.43 -4.81 -6.51
N HIS A 38 -12.19 -3.76 -6.85
CA HIS A 38 -12.47 -3.41 -8.25
C HIS A 38 -11.21 -2.94 -8.99
N ILE A 39 -10.41 -2.06 -8.37
CA ILE A 39 -9.13 -1.56 -8.94
C ILE A 39 -8.18 -2.73 -9.19
N TRP A 40 -8.01 -3.58 -8.18
CA TRP A 40 -7.06 -4.70 -8.22
C TRP A 40 -7.59 -5.94 -8.96
N ARG A 41 -8.89 -6.02 -9.28
CA ARG A 41 -9.48 -7.16 -10.02
C ARG A 41 -8.94 -7.26 -11.45
N SER A 42 -8.70 -6.11 -12.08
CA SER A 42 -8.18 -6.06 -13.46
C SER A 42 -6.65 -6.13 -13.52
N TYR A 43 -5.99 -6.01 -12.37
CA TYR A 43 -4.54 -6.08 -12.27
C TYR A 43 -4.03 -7.49 -12.57
N LYS A 44 -2.98 -7.59 -13.39
CA LYS A 44 -2.28 -8.84 -13.68
C LYS A 44 -0.92 -8.84 -12.99
N GLN A 45 -0.57 -9.95 -12.36
CA GLN A 45 0.71 -10.10 -11.69
C GLN A 45 1.87 -9.88 -12.67
N GLY A 46 2.75 -8.93 -12.36
CA GLY A 46 3.86 -8.52 -13.23
C GLY A 46 3.55 -7.36 -14.18
N ALA A 47 2.32 -6.84 -14.20
CA ALA A 47 2.00 -5.56 -14.84
C ALA A 47 2.41 -4.38 -13.95
N ASP A 48 2.52 -3.19 -14.55
CA ASP A 48 2.69 -1.94 -13.79
C ASP A 48 1.47 -1.73 -12.87
N CYS A 49 1.73 -1.47 -11.60
CA CYS A 49 0.70 -1.23 -10.58
C CYS A 49 0.67 0.23 -10.10
N SER A 50 1.37 1.13 -10.81
CA SER A 50 1.50 2.53 -10.41
C SER A 50 0.13 3.23 -10.40
N ASN A 51 -0.72 2.89 -11.36
CA ASN A 51 -2.08 3.40 -11.44
C ASN A 51 -2.97 2.87 -10.31
N GLU A 52 -2.94 1.56 -10.04
CA GLU A 52 -3.69 0.90 -8.98
C GLU A 52 -3.27 1.42 -7.61
N HIS A 53 -1.97 1.67 -7.41
CA HIS A 53 -1.44 2.34 -6.22
C HIS A 53 -1.98 3.76 -6.09
N HIS A 54 -1.99 4.53 -7.18
CA HIS A 54 -2.54 5.89 -7.16
C HIS A 54 -4.03 5.88 -6.80
N GLN A 55 -4.83 5.03 -7.44
CA GLN A 55 -6.26 4.90 -7.14
C GLN A 55 -6.52 4.40 -5.72
N THR A 56 -5.72 3.44 -5.24
CA THR A 56 -5.76 2.96 -3.85
C THR A 56 -5.51 4.12 -2.88
N ARG A 57 -4.50 4.95 -3.15
CA ARG A 57 -4.18 6.11 -2.32
C ARG A 57 -5.30 7.14 -2.31
N GLN A 58 -5.95 7.39 -3.45
CA GLN A 58 -7.11 8.29 -3.54
C GLN A 58 -8.28 7.82 -2.66
N ILE A 59 -8.56 6.50 -2.66
CA ILE A 59 -9.58 5.92 -1.77
C ILE A 59 -9.18 6.13 -0.31
N LEU A 60 -7.94 5.80 0.05
CA LEU A 60 -7.45 5.97 1.41
C LEU A 60 -7.47 7.43 1.87
N ASP A 61 -7.17 8.37 0.98
CA ASP A 61 -7.20 9.80 1.28
C ASP A 61 -8.64 10.32 1.48
N SER A 62 -9.59 9.77 0.74
CA SER A 62 -11.03 10.06 0.90
C SER A 62 -11.63 9.47 2.18
N LEU A 63 -10.92 8.59 2.90
CA LEU A 63 -11.41 7.99 4.14
C LEU A 63 -11.20 8.91 5.35
N PRO A 64 -12.06 8.80 6.36
CA PRO A 64 -11.90 9.56 7.59
C PRO A 64 -10.57 9.24 8.28
N THR A 65 -9.99 10.25 8.92
CA THR A 65 -8.68 10.17 9.59
C THR A 65 -8.60 9.01 10.58
N GLU A 66 -9.68 8.69 11.29
CA GLU A 66 -9.75 7.57 12.23
C GLU A 66 -9.44 6.22 11.54
N VAL A 67 -10.09 5.95 10.42
CA VAL A 67 -9.87 4.72 9.63
C VAL A 67 -8.46 4.67 9.09
N ARG A 68 -7.94 5.80 8.59
CA ARG A 68 -6.53 5.87 8.13
C ARG A 68 -5.57 5.61 9.29
N SER A 69 -5.80 6.20 10.44
CA SER A 69 -4.96 6.02 11.62
C SER A 69 -4.93 4.57 12.10
N GLU A 70 -6.06 3.85 12.05
CA GLU A 70 -6.13 2.42 12.37
C GLU A 70 -5.26 1.57 11.43
N ILE A 71 -5.20 1.95 10.15
CA ILE A 71 -4.42 1.27 9.12
C ILE A 71 -2.93 1.60 9.22
N PHE A 72 -2.60 2.87 9.52
CA PHE A 72 -1.24 3.39 9.57
C PHE A 72 -0.66 3.45 11.00
N LYS A 73 -1.16 2.63 11.93
CA LYS A 73 -0.77 2.59 13.36
C LYS A 73 0.74 2.55 13.67
N HIS A 74 1.59 2.17 12.71
CA HIS A 74 3.06 2.13 12.86
C HIS A 74 3.82 3.30 12.23
N GLY A 75 3.14 4.38 11.87
CA GLY A 75 3.82 5.65 11.65
C GLY A 75 2.98 6.63 10.83
N PRO A 76 2.88 7.90 11.25
CA PRO A 76 2.57 8.94 10.30
C PRO A 76 3.75 8.99 9.34
N HIS A 77 3.55 8.67 8.06
CA HIS A 77 4.32 9.45 7.11
C HIS A 77 3.66 10.84 7.15
N PRO A 78 4.31 11.88 7.72
CA PRO A 78 3.80 13.22 7.55
C PRO A 78 3.54 13.44 6.05
N PRO A 79 2.46 14.16 5.68
CA PRO A 79 2.34 14.59 4.29
C PRO A 79 3.69 15.22 3.90
N PRO A 80 4.27 14.90 2.73
CA PRO A 80 5.45 15.60 2.28
C PRO A 80 5.10 17.10 2.36
N PRO A 81 5.97 17.95 2.94
CA PRO A 81 5.75 19.38 2.84
C PRO A 81 5.65 19.67 1.35
N PHE A 82 4.46 20.06 0.89
CA PHE A 82 4.31 20.65 -0.42
C PHE A 82 5.10 21.95 -0.36
N GLY A 83 6.41 21.85 -0.60
CA GLY A 83 7.29 22.97 -0.78
C GLY A 83 6.98 23.57 -2.13
N HIS A 84 6.27 24.69 -2.12
CA HIS A 84 6.42 25.75 -3.09
C HIS A 84 6.02 27.10 -2.49
#